data_AF-A9B948-F1
#
_entry.id   AF-A9B948-F1
#
_cell.length_a   1.000
_cell.length_b   1.000
_cell.length_c   1.000
_cell.angle_alpha   90.00
_cell.angle_beta   90.00
_cell.angle_gamma   90.00
#
_symmetry.space_group_name_H-M   'P 1'
#
loop_
_entity.id
_entity.type
_entity.pdbx_description
1 polymer ?
#
loop_
_entity_poly.entity_id
_entity_poly.type
_entity_poly.pdbx_seq_one_letter_code
_entity_poly.pdbx_strand_id
1 'polypeptide(L)'
;MKFRAPQQRIRLPARHPTVILTRVVMGIIIVTAVSLGWRLVHQPGPLVVPHQTATRTAPAAGYRLYTWTGGLQVLLVLDGPGVEDRCEVRWHNQIQVYHCWIVFDDETVLRWMLWSGDGRRGWVEADGQRYALPDTGTVMRIRANGAHGVITMLDRALPKIAAGTETKTIAAWMARDPELAPLATRMR
;
A
#
# COMPACT_ATOMS: atom_id res chain seq x y z
N MET A 1 -40.82 -94.98 11.22
CA MET A 1 -39.86 -94.35 10.27
C MET A 1 -39.98 -92.84 10.40
N LYS A 2 -38.90 -92.13 10.76
CA LYS A 2 -38.85 -90.67 10.97
C LYS A 2 -38.12 -90.02 9.78
N PHE A 3 -38.81 -89.15 9.03
CA PHE A 3 -38.20 -88.31 8.00
C PHE A 3 -37.82 -86.95 8.59
N ARG A 4 -36.54 -86.56 8.47
CA ARG A 4 -36.03 -85.21 8.76
C ARG A 4 -36.01 -84.40 7.46
N ALA A 5 -36.58 -83.21 7.48
CA ALA A 5 -36.46 -82.23 6.41
C ALA A 5 -35.10 -81.50 6.45
N PRO A 6 -34.51 -81.14 5.30
CA PRO A 6 -33.25 -80.41 5.24
C PRO A 6 -33.44 -78.90 5.46
N GLN A 7 -32.57 -78.31 6.30
CA GLN A 7 -32.46 -76.86 6.50
C GLN A 7 -31.71 -76.20 5.34
N GLN A 8 -32.33 -75.21 4.69
CA GLN A 8 -31.64 -74.28 3.80
C GLN A 8 -30.95 -73.17 4.61
N ARG A 9 -29.62 -73.09 4.53
CA ARG A 9 -28.85 -71.94 5.02
C ARG A 9 -28.79 -70.86 3.95
N ILE A 10 -29.38 -69.71 4.22
CA ILE A 10 -29.21 -68.48 3.43
C ILE A 10 -27.81 -67.92 3.76
N ARG A 11 -26.93 -67.83 2.76
CA ARG A 11 -25.66 -67.09 2.87
C ARG A 11 -25.90 -65.65 2.39
N LEU A 12 -25.68 -64.69 3.27
CA LEU A 12 -25.58 -63.26 2.90
C LEU A 12 -24.18 -62.97 2.32
N PRO A 13 -24.06 -62.18 1.26
CA PRO A 13 -22.77 -61.84 0.67
C PRO A 13 -21.99 -60.85 1.56
N ALA A 14 -20.72 -61.15 1.78
CA ALA A 14 -19.77 -60.30 2.47
C ALA A 14 -19.52 -59.03 1.64
N ARG A 15 -19.85 -57.85 2.20
CA ARG A 15 -19.45 -56.56 1.63
C ARG A 15 -17.97 -56.34 1.92
N HIS A 16 -17.16 -56.15 0.86
CA HIS A 16 -15.74 -55.83 0.95
C HIS A 16 -15.53 -54.36 1.41
N PRO A 17 -14.94 -54.10 2.60
CA PRO A 17 -14.75 -52.75 3.13
C PRO A 17 -13.58 -51.97 2.49
N THR A 18 -12.76 -52.63 1.67
CA THR A 18 -11.45 -52.10 1.23
C THR A 18 -11.53 -51.04 0.14
N VAL A 19 -12.62 -50.97 -0.63
CA VAL A 19 -12.75 -50.06 -1.79
C VAL A 19 -13.18 -48.63 -1.39
N ILE A 20 -13.80 -48.47 -0.22
CA ILE A 20 -14.33 -47.16 0.23
C ILE A 20 -13.20 -46.28 0.78
N LEU A 21 -12.21 -46.87 1.46
CA LEU A 21 -11.14 -46.11 2.12
C LEU A 21 -10.22 -45.38 1.12
N THR A 22 -9.91 -46.00 -0.02
CA THR A 22 -9.01 -45.44 -1.04
C THR A 22 -9.61 -44.23 -1.78
N ARG A 23 -10.94 -44.20 -1.98
CA ARG A 23 -11.60 -43.07 -2.66
C ARG A 23 -11.69 -41.82 -1.78
N VAL A 24 -11.85 -42.00 -0.46
CA VAL A 24 -11.93 -40.88 0.49
C VAL A 24 -10.58 -40.19 0.65
N VAL A 25 -9.48 -40.97 0.76
CA VAL A 25 -8.13 -40.41 0.92
C VAL A 25 -7.69 -39.61 -0.31
N MET A 26 -7.99 -40.11 -1.52
CA MET A 26 -7.62 -39.42 -2.76
C MET A 26 -8.38 -38.10 -2.94
N GLY A 27 -9.65 -38.03 -2.53
CA GLY A 27 -10.44 -36.79 -2.56
C GLY A 27 -9.87 -35.71 -1.62
N ILE A 28 -9.39 -36.08 -0.44
CA ILE A 28 -8.81 -35.15 0.55
C ILE A 28 -7.48 -34.56 0.03
N ILE A 29 -6.66 -35.36 -0.65
CA ILE A 29 -5.38 -34.90 -1.22
C ILE A 29 -5.61 -33.87 -2.34
N ILE A 30 -6.62 -34.10 -3.20
CA ILE A 30 -6.94 -33.17 -4.29
C ILE A 30 -7.44 -31.83 -3.73
N VAL A 31 -8.34 -31.85 -2.73
CA VAL A 31 -8.88 -30.62 -2.13
C VAL A 31 -7.78 -29.82 -1.42
N THR A 32 -6.88 -30.49 -0.71
CA THR A 32 -5.75 -29.82 -0.04
C THR A 32 -4.77 -29.23 -1.04
N ALA A 33 -4.40 -29.95 -2.11
CA ALA A 33 -3.52 -29.44 -3.17
C ALA A 33 -4.12 -28.23 -3.91
N VAL A 34 -5.41 -28.27 -4.25
CA VAL A 34 -6.10 -27.13 -4.90
C VAL A 34 -6.17 -25.93 -3.96
N SER A 35 -6.49 -26.13 -2.68
CA SER A 35 -6.52 -25.03 -1.71
C SER A 35 -5.14 -24.42 -1.43
N LEU A 36 -4.06 -25.22 -1.43
CA LEU A 36 -2.70 -24.72 -1.29
C LEU A 36 -2.24 -23.95 -2.54
N GLY A 37 -2.52 -24.49 -3.74
CA GLY A 37 -2.22 -23.84 -5.00
C GLY A 37 -2.95 -22.51 -5.15
N TRP A 38 -4.23 -22.45 -4.75
CA TRP A 38 -5.00 -21.22 -4.79
C TRP A 38 -4.48 -20.18 -3.80
N ARG A 39 -4.07 -20.60 -2.59
CA ARG A 39 -3.42 -19.71 -1.61
C ARG A 39 -2.06 -19.20 -2.07
N LEU A 40 -1.27 -20.00 -2.78
CA LEU A 40 0.03 -19.60 -3.31
C LEU A 40 -0.11 -18.61 -4.49
N VAL A 41 -1.13 -18.79 -5.33
CA VAL A 41 -1.42 -17.88 -6.46
C VAL A 41 -2.07 -16.57 -6.00
N HIS A 42 -2.82 -16.58 -4.89
CA HIS A 42 -3.49 -15.41 -4.33
C HIS A 42 -2.76 -14.82 -3.11
N GLN A 43 -1.47 -15.12 -2.94
CA GLN A 43 -0.71 -14.34 -1.97
C GLN A 43 -0.67 -12.90 -2.48
N PRO A 44 -1.09 -11.90 -1.68
CA PRO A 44 -0.87 -10.51 -2.03
C PRO A 44 0.62 -10.35 -2.31
N GLY A 45 0.94 -9.77 -3.47
CA GLY A 45 2.32 -9.61 -3.93
C GLY A 45 3.20 -8.91 -2.89
N PRO A 46 4.54 -9.01 -3.04
CA PRO A 46 5.46 -8.39 -2.10
C PRO A 46 5.12 -6.92 -1.90
N LEU A 47 5.04 -6.54 -0.63
CA LEU A 47 4.72 -5.22 -0.11
C LEU A 47 5.50 -4.12 -0.85
N VAL A 48 4.79 -3.09 -1.35
CA VAL A 48 5.44 -1.92 -1.94
C VAL A 48 5.09 -0.66 -1.13
N VAL A 49 5.71 -0.55 0.04
CA VAL A 49 5.60 0.64 0.91
C VAL A 49 6.62 1.67 0.42
N PRO A 50 6.28 2.98 0.39
CA PRO A 50 7.26 4.00 0.06
C PRO A 50 8.36 4.08 1.12
N HIS A 51 9.57 4.38 0.66
CA HIS A 51 10.66 4.87 1.50
C HIS A 51 10.69 6.40 1.47
N GLN A 52 10.70 7.02 2.64
CA GLN A 52 10.99 8.46 2.76
C GLN A 52 12.51 8.65 2.61
N THR A 53 12.96 9.10 1.45
CA THR A 53 14.41 9.19 1.12
C THR A 53 14.99 10.57 1.36
N ALA A 54 14.16 11.61 1.40
CA ALA A 54 14.61 12.96 1.73
C ALA A 54 13.56 13.70 2.53
N THR A 55 14.02 14.48 3.50
CA THR A 55 13.18 15.38 4.29
C THR A 55 13.95 16.64 4.59
N ARG A 56 13.24 17.78 4.57
CA ARG A 56 13.72 19.04 5.12
C ARG A 56 12.53 19.77 5.71
N THR A 57 12.68 20.24 6.93
CA THR A 57 11.65 21.00 7.64
C THR A 57 12.25 22.29 8.15
N ALA A 58 11.52 23.39 7.98
CA ALA A 58 11.81 24.70 8.52
C ALA A 58 10.52 25.26 9.16
N PRO A 59 10.61 26.30 10.00
CA PRO A 59 9.46 26.79 10.75
C PRO A 59 8.25 27.22 9.94
N ALA A 60 8.36 27.44 8.63
CA ALA A 60 7.28 27.91 7.76
C ALA A 60 7.20 27.17 6.40
N ALA A 61 8.00 26.13 6.19
CA ALA A 61 8.06 25.38 4.94
C ALA A 61 8.79 24.05 5.13
N GLY A 62 8.51 23.07 4.28
CA GLY A 62 9.24 21.82 4.27
C GLY A 62 9.04 21.03 2.99
N TYR A 63 9.72 19.90 2.88
CA TYR A 63 9.38 18.88 1.90
C TYR A 63 9.71 17.48 2.39
N ARG A 64 9.07 16.49 1.79
CA ARG A 64 9.33 15.06 1.94
C ARG A 64 9.31 14.38 0.59
N LEU A 65 10.31 13.55 0.30
CA LEU A 65 10.35 12.72 -0.89
C LEU A 65 10.03 11.28 -0.50
N TYR A 66 8.96 10.74 -1.07
CA TYR A 66 8.59 9.34 -0.98
C TYR A 66 8.95 8.64 -2.29
N THR A 67 9.57 7.47 -2.20
CA THR A 67 9.99 6.68 -3.37
C THR A 67 9.61 5.21 -3.20
N TRP A 68 9.27 4.56 -4.30
CA TRP A 68 9.00 3.11 -4.32
C TRP A 68 10.08 2.40 -5.11
N THR A 69 10.27 1.11 -4.83
CA THR A 69 11.17 0.23 -5.56
C THR A 69 10.80 0.09 -7.04
N GLY A 70 9.52 0.26 -7.38
CA GLY A 70 9.03 0.29 -8.76
C GLY A 70 9.35 1.57 -9.53
N GLY A 71 9.88 2.62 -8.88
CA GLY A 71 10.30 3.87 -9.50
C GLY A 71 9.34 5.04 -9.33
N LEU A 72 8.14 4.85 -8.76
CA LEU A 72 7.25 5.93 -8.39
C LEU A 72 7.95 6.89 -7.41
N GLN A 73 7.73 8.18 -7.59
CA GLN A 73 8.23 9.23 -6.69
C GLN A 73 7.12 10.25 -6.41
N VAL A 74 7.02 10.66 -5.15
CA VAL A 74 6.12 11.74 -4.74
C VAL A 74 6.91 12.72 -3.89
N LEU A 75 6.99 13.97 -4.37
CA LEU A 75 7.51 15.08 -3.59
C LEU A 75 6.34 15.83 -2.94
N LEU A 76 6.25 15.73 -1.62
CA LEU A 76 5.32 16.48 -0.81
C LEU A 76 5.98 17.77 -0.35
N VAL A 77 5.45 18.92 -0.74
CA VAL A 77 5.92 20.24 -0.30
C VAL A 77 4.95 20.78 0.74
N LEU A 78 5.49 21.22 1.88
CA LEU A 78 4.74 21.76 3.00
C LEU A 78 4.86 23.28 2.97
N ASP A 79 3.73 23.98 2.93
CA ASP A 79 3.61 25.44 2.94
C ASP A 79 2.80 25.87 4.16
N GLY A 80 3.50 26.08 5.27
CA GLY A 80 2.85 26.38 6.54
C GLY A 80 3.82 26.17 7.71
N PRO A 81 3.45 26.69 8.89
CA PRO A 81 4.29 26.62 10.07
C PRO A 81 4.43 25.20 10.60
N GLY A 82 5.57 24.93 11.26
CA GLY A 82 5.96 23.70 11.97
C GLY A 82 5.07 22.47 11.81
N VAL A 83 5.62 21.41 11.23
CA VAL A 83 4.89 20.18 10.96
C VAL A 83 5.44 19.03 11.80
N GLU A 84 4.64 18.59 12.78
CA GLU A 84 4.75 17.22 13.23
C GLU A 84 3.99 16.35 12.23
N ASP A 85 4.71 15.49 11.51
CA ASP A 85 4.11 14.46 10.67
C ASP A 85 4.23 13.14 11.41
N ARG A 86 3.10 12.54 11.72
CA ARG A 86 3.07 11.19 12.26
C ARG A 86 2.44 10.29 11.22
N CYS A 87 3.25 9.35 10.76
CA CYS A 87 2.82 8.35 9.81
C CYS A 87 2.83 6.97 10.46
N GLU A 88 1.85 6.16 10.09
CA GLU A 88 1.79 4.75 10.40
C GLU A 88 1.45 3.96 9.15
N VAL A 89 1.98 2.74 9.07
CA VAL A 89 1.62 1.82 7.99
C VAL A 89 0.41 1.02 8.46
N ARG A 90 -0.71 1.13 7.76
CA ARG A 90 -1.94 0.39 8.04
C ARG A 90 -2.35 -0.48 6.88
N TRP A 91 -3.10 -1.54 7.17
CA TRP A 91 -3.76 -2.33 6.15
C TRP A 91 -5.14 -1.76 5.84
N HIS A 92 -5.41 -1.50 4.57
CA HIS A 92 -6.71 -1.11 4.06
C HIS A 92 -7.04 -1.96 2.84
N ASN A 93 -8.12 -2.76 2.91
CA ASN A 93 -8.57 -3.63 1.81
C ASN A 93 -7.42 -4.46 1.17
N GLN A 94 -6.61 -5.11 2.01
CA GLN A 94 -5.46 -5.95 1.60
C GLN A 94 -4.28 -5.19 0.98
N ILE A 95 -4.27 -3.86 1.03
CA ILE A 95 -3.14 -3.02 0.61
C ILE A 95 -2.56 -2.32 1.84
N GLN A 96 -1.24 -2.25 1.95
CA GLN A 96 -0.61 -1.39 2.94
C GLN A 96 -0.65 0.06 2.49
N VAL A 97 -1.13 0.92 3.36
CA VAL A 97 -1.32 2.35 3.13
C VAL A 97 -0.47 3.09 4.15
N TYR A 98 0.29 4.07 3.66
CA TYR A 98 0.94 5.06 4.50
C TYR A 98 -0.14 6.05 4.95
N HIS A 99 -0.53 6.01 6.22
CA HIS A 99 -1.55 6.87 6.78
C HIS A 99 -0.86 7.89 7.67
N CYS A 100 -0.99 9.16 7.31
CA CYS A 100 -0.26 10.25 7.93
C CYS A 100 -1.19 11.36 8.39
N TRP A 101 -0.77 12.04 9.45
CA TRP A 101 -1.35 13.30 9.87
C TRP A 101 -0.25 14.32 10.03
N ILE A 102 -0.46 15.44 9.35
CA ILE A 102 0.33 16.64 9.50
C ILE A 102 -0.41 17.54 10.46
N VAL A 103 0.24 17.88 11.56
CA VAL A 103 -0.23 18.87 12.53
C VAL A 103 0.60 20.13 12.32
N PHE A 104 -0.06 21.22 11.95
CA PHE A 104 0.54 22.55 11.81
C PHE A 104 0.51 23.28 13.16
N ASP A 105 1.38 24.29 13.31
CA ASP A 105 1.44 25.11 14.55
C ASP A 105 0.14 25.87 14.85
N ASP A 106 -0.72 26.11 13.86
CA ASP A 106 -2.05 26.73 14.03
C ASP A 106 -3.13 25.71 14.42
N GLU A 107 -2.72 24.51 14.86
CA GLU A 107 -3.56 23.36 15.20
C GLU A 107 -4.34 22.77 14.01
N THR A 108 -4.11 23.27 12.79
CA THR A 108 -4.66 22.66 11.59
C THR A 108 -4.12 21.23 11.46
N VAL A 109 -5.02 20.28 11.28
CA VAL A 109 -4.66 18.88 11.04
C VAL A 109 -5.09 18.48 9.63
N LEU A 110 -4.15 17.95 8.85
CA LEU A 110 -4.45 17.28 7.59
C LEU A 110 -4.19 15.79 7.72
N ARG A 111 -5.20 14.98 7.42
CA ARG A 111 -5.04 13.52 7.32
C ARG A 111 -4.95 13.12 5.85
N TRP A 112 -3.97 12.31 5.54
CA TRP A 112 -3.78 11.82 4.18
C TRP A 112 -3.28 10.38 4.17
N MET A 113 -3.59 9.71 3.07
CA MET A 113 -3.22 8.33 2.78
C MET A 113 -2.43 8.28 1.50
N LEU A 114 -1.45 7.39 1.45
CA LEU A 114 -0.62 7.17 0.27
C LEU A 114 -0.37 5.68 0.08
N TRP A 115 -0.63 5.19 -1.13
CA TRP A 115 -0.41 3.78 -1.46
C TRP A 115 -0.11 3.55 -2.93
N SER A 116 0.53 2.42 -3.20
CA SER A 116 0.79 1.90 -4.54
C SER A 116 0.69 0.38 -4.51
N GLY A 117 0.06 -0.20 -5.53
CA GLY A 117 -0.02 -1.65 -5.68
C GLY A 117 1.16 -2.28 -6.43
N ASP A 118 1.79 -1.51 -7.32
CA ASP A 118 2.84 -1.97 -8.24
C ASP A 118 4.17 -1.21 -8.10
N GLY A 119 4.23 -0.20 -7.23
CA GLY A 119 5.38 0.70 -7.05
C GLY A 119 5.62 1.67 -8.20
N ARG A 120 4.74 1.71 -9.19
CA ARG A 120 4.84 2.54 -10.40
C ARG A 120 3.73 3.57 -10.48
N ARG A 121 2.53 3.17 -10.09
CA ARG A 121 1.35 4.04 -10.00
C ARG A 121 0.74 3.92 -8.62
N GLY A 122 0.13 4.99 -8.18
CA GLY A 122 -0.41 5.03 -6.83
C GLY A 122 -1.54 6.02 -6.70
N TRP A 123 -1.91 6.25 -5.45
CA TRP A 123 -2.93 7.20 -5.10
C TRP A 123 -2.53 7.91 -3.83
N VAL A 124 -2.88 9.20 -3.77
CA VAL A 124 -2.97 9.96 -2.53
C VAL A 124 -4.43 10.23 -2.26
N GLU A 125 -4.87 10.06 -1.03
CA GLU A 125 -6.20 10.48 -0.60
C GLU A 125 -6.08 11.42 0.58
N ALA A 126 -6.72 12.58 0.52
CA ALA A 126 -6.78 13.54 1.61
C ALA A 126 -8.15 14.23 1.59
N ASP A 127 -8.75 14.43 2.76
CA ASP A 127 -10.08 15.04 2.92
C ASP A 127 -11.15 14.48 1.96
N GLY A 128 -11.11 13.16 1.73
CA GLY A 128 -12.04 12.45 0.84
C GLY A 128 -11.79 12.67 -0.66
N GLN A 129 -10.81 13.48 -1.05
CA GLN A 129 -10.37 13.60 -2.43
C GLN A 129 -9.23 12.62 -2.72
N ARG A 130 -9.30 11.99 -3.89
CA ARG A 130 -8.32 11.02 -4.35
C ARG A 130 -7.58 11.52 -5.60
N TYR A 131 -6.25 11.55 -5.52
CA TYR A 131 -5.34 11.99 -6.56
C TYR A 131 -4.59 10.79 -7.13
N ALA A 132 -4.64 10.61 -8.45
CA ALA A 132 -3.88 9.57 -9.13
C ALA A 132 -2.40 9.98 -9.22
N LEU A 133 -1.50 9.05 -8.91
CA LEU A 133 -0.06 9.22 -9.08
C LEU A 133 0.40 8.48 -10.34
N PRO A 134 0.70 9.18 -11.44
CA PRO A 134 1.22 8.56 -12.66
C PRO A 134 2.68 8.09 -12.49
N ASP A 135 3.18 7.33 -13.48
CA ASP A 135 4.54 6.76 -13.52
C ASP A 135 5.65 7.83 -13.57
N THR A 136 5.28 9.09 -13.87
CA THR A 136 6.17 10.25 -13.85
C THR A 136 6.04 10.96 -12.51
N GLY A 137 7.13 11.04 -11.74
CA GLY A 137 7.13 11.55 -10.36
C GLY A 137 6.24 12.77 -10.14
N THR A 138 5.46 12.74 -9.05
CA THR A 138 4.39 13.72 -8.77
C THR A 138 4.84 14.73 -7.72
N VAL A 139 4.43 15.98 -7.88
CA VAL A 139 4.62 17.03 -6.88
C VAL A 139 3.26 17.37 -6.28
N MET A 140 3.17 17.36 -4.94
CA MET A 140 1.98 17.79 -4.22
C MET A 140 2.36 18.87 -3.22
N ARG A 141 1.55 19.92 -3.09
CA ARG A 141 1.68 20.93 -2.05
C ARG A 141 0.60 20.73 -1.01
N ILE A 142 0.99 20.73 0.26
CA ILE A 142 0.08 20.85 1.39
C ILE A 142 0.22 22.24 1.98
N ARG A 143 -0.90 22.92 2.22
CA ARG A 143 -0.98 24.23 2.86
C ARG A 143 -1.96 24.22 4.02
N ALA A 144 -1.59 24.83 5.14
CA ALA A 144 -2.55 25.21 6.19
C ALA A 144 -3.24 26.52 5.80
N ASN A 145 -4.57 26.58 5.91
CA ASN A 145 -5.33 27.80 5.62
C ASN A 145 -6.02 28.41 6.86
N GLY A 146 -5.60 28.00 8.06
CA GLY A 146 -6.15 28.47 9.34
C GLY A 146 -7.42 27.74 9.81
N ALA A 147 -7.97 26.80 9.03
CA ALA A 147 -9.11 25.97 9.43
C ALA A 147 -8.98 24.51 8.97
N HIS A 148 -8.34 24.27 7.84
CA HIS A 148 -8.09 22.94 7.29
C HIS A 148 -6.79 22.91 6.49
N GLY A 149 -6.21 21.72 6.38
CA GLY A 149 -5.14 21.51 5.43
C GLY A 149 -5.73 21.41 4.02
N VAL A 150 -5.00 21.89 3.04
CA VAL A 150 -5.36 21.73 1.62
C VAL A 150 -4.20 21.04 0.94
N ILE A 151 -4.47 19.90 0.31
CA ILE A 151 -3.51 19.26 -0.59
C ILE A 151 -3.84 19.65 -2.03
N THR A 152 -2.81 19.90 -2.84
CA THR A 152 -2.95 20.24 -4.25
C THR A 152 -1.86 19.53 -5.05
N MET A 153 -2.25 18.77 -6.06
CA MET A 153 -1.30 18.24 -7.03
C MET A 153 -0.85 19.38 -7.94
N LEU A 154 0.46 19.59 -8.07
CA LEU A 154 1.03 20.60 -8.94
C LEU A 154 1.40 19.96 -10.27
N ASP A 155 0.99 20.59 -11.38
CA ASP A 155 1.41 20.18 -12.72
C ASP A 155 2.87 20.60 -12.96
N ARG A 156 3.80 19.79 -12.43
CA ARG A 156 5.25 20.01 -12.47
C ARG A 156 5.97 18.69 -12.66
N ALA A 157 6.91 18.67 -13.59
CA ALA A 157 7.82 17.54 -13.74
C ALA A 157 8.85 17.54 -12.60
N LEU A 158 8.82 16.49 -11.78
CA LEU A 158 9.88 16.23 -10.80
C LEU A 158 11.18 15.91 -11.56
N PRO A 159 12.33 16.54 -11.24
CA PRO A 159 13.58 16.22 -11.90
C PRO A 159 13.99 14.79 -11.55
N LYS A 160 14.88 14.20 -12.34
CA LYS A 160 15.52 12.93 -11.95
C LYS A 160 16.37 13.18 -10.71
N ILE A 161 16.00 12.55 -9.60
CA ILE A 161 16.72 12.65 -8.33
C ILE A 161 17.62 11.42 -8.18
N ALA A 162 18.93 11.64 -8.19
CA ALA A 162 19.89 10.56 -7.94
C ALA A 162 20.05 10.30 -6.44
N ALA A 163 20.23 9.02 -6.08
CA ALA A 163 20.43 8.60 -4.71
C ALA A 163 21.61 9.37 -4.06
N GLY A 164 21.40 9.89 -2.85
CA GLY A 164 22.39 10.67 -2.11
C GLY A 164 22.51 12.14 -2.53
N THR A 165 21.73 12.59 -3.52
CA THR A 165 21.71 13.99 -3.98
C THR A 165 20.36 14.68 -3.78
N GLU A 166 19.42 14.00 -3.12
CA GLU A 166 18.01 14.37 -3.02
C GLU A 166 17.84 15.79 -2.53
N THR A 167 18.40 16.11 -1.36
CA THR A 167 18.25 17.42 -0.72
C THR A 167 18.77 18.55 -1.59
N LYS A 168 19.95 18.38 -2.19
CA LYS A 168 20.55 19.41 -3.06
C LYS A 168 19.74 19.60 -4.35
N THR A 169 19.32 18.50 -4.96
CA THR A 169 18.57 18.50 -6.23
C THR A 169 17.18 19.10 -6.04
N ILE A 170 16.45 18.69 -5.01
CA ILE A 170 15.13 19.22 -4.67
C ILE A 170 15.23 20.72 -4.37
N ALA A 171 16.16 21.15 -3.51
CA ALA A 171 16.31 22.56 -3.16
C ALA A 171 16.62 23.43 -4.39
N ALA A 172 17.53 22.98 -5.27
CA ALA A 172 17.88 23.69 -6.50
C ALA A 172 16.73 23.72 -7.52
N TRP A 173 15.94 22.65 -7.60
CA TRP A 173 14.75 22.61 -8.44
C TRP A 173 13.63 23.52 -7.91
N MET A 174 13.30 23.44 -6.62
CA MET A 174 12.29 24.30 -5.99
C MET A 174 12.67 25.78 -6.11
N ALA A 175 13.96 26.13 -5.96
CA ALA A 175 14.41 27.51 -6.11
C ALA A 175 14.26 28.08 -7.53
N ARG A 176 14.07 27.23 -8.55
CA ARG A 176 13.85 27.65 -9.95
C ARG A 176 12.38 27.65 -10.34
N ASP A 177 11.52 26.95 -9.60
CA ASP A 177 10.08 26.95 -9.83
C ASP A 177 9.46 28.23 -9.21
N PRO A 178 8.77 29.09 -9.99
CA PRO A 178 8.24 30.35 -9.46
C PRO A 178 7.27 30.21 -8.30
N GLU A 179 6.51 29.12 -8.25
CA GLU A 179 5.52 28.86 -7.20
C GLU A 179 6.16 28.28 -5.94
N LEU A 180 7.27 27.55 -6.08
CA LEU A 180 7.99 26.92 -4.97
C LEU A 180 9.23 27.71 -4.49
N ALA A 181 9.73 28.67 -5.26
CA ALA A 181 10.92 29.44 -4.91
C ALA A 181 10.78 30.23 -3.59
N PRO A 182 9.61 30.82 -3.25
CA PRO A 182 9.42 31.43 -1.94
C PRO A 182 9.53 30.43 -0.78
N LEU A 183 9.11 29.18 -0.99
CA LEU A 183 9.25 28.10 -0.01
C LEU A 183 10.71 27.66 0.12
N ALA A 184 11.41 27.52 -1.02
CA ALA A 184 12.83 27.19 -1.06
C ALA A 184 13.68 28.16 -0.24
N THR A 185 13.37 29.47 -0.30
CA THR A 185 14.07 30.50 0.46
C THR A 185 13.82 30.38 1.97
N ARG A 186 12.58 30.09 2.39
CA ARG A 186 12.20 29.88 3.80
C ARG A 186 12.86 28.65 4.45
N MET A 187 13.33 27.71 3.63
CA MET A 187 13.98 26.49 4.11
C MET A 187 15.50 26.58 4.23
N ARG A 188 16.13 27.65 3.71
CA ARG A 188 17.60 27.80 3.73
C ARG A 188 18.12 27.97 5.15
#